data_AF-A0AB39KWZ3-F1
#
_entry.id   AF-A0AB39KWZ3-F1
#
_cell.length_a   1.000
_cell.length_b   1.000
_cell.length_c   1.000
_cell.angle_alpha   90.00
_cell.angle_beta   90.00
_cell.angle_gamma   90.00
#
_symmetry.space_group_name_H-M   'P 1'
#
loop_
_entity.id
_entity.type
_entity.pdbx_description
1 polymer ?
#
loop_
_entity_poly.entity_id
_entity_poly.type
_entity_poly.pdbx_seq_one_letter_code
_entity_poly.pdbx_strand_id
1 'polypeptide(L)' 'MAIYTFVVCKPDGTSTSLDVVELSDDHVAAQRAGAVLQNHASSSHVTVWQEDREVCTARREALAS' A
#
# COMPACT_ATOMS: atom_id res chain seq x y z
N MET A 1 -1.24 16.40 -8.83
CA MET A 1 -0.98 15.65 -7.59
C MET A 1 -2.32 15.20 -7.04
N ALA A 2 -2.36 14.06 -6.36
CA ALA A 2 -3.57 13.48 -5.79
C ALA A 2 -3.28 12.84 -4.44
N ILE A 3 -4.32 12.68 -3.62
CA ILE A 3 -4.22 12.06 -2.29
C ILE A 3 -4.35 10.54 -2.45
N TYR A 4 -3.37 9.82 -1.91
CA TYR A 4 -3.35 8.36 -1.88
C TYR A 4 -3.39 7.86 -0.44
N THR A 5 -4.19 6.83 -0.20
CA THR A 5 -4.31 6.16 1.09
C THR A 5 -3.70 4.77 1.01
N PHE A 6 -2.73 4.49 1.87
CA PHE A 6 -2.06 3.20 1.99
C PHE A 6 -2.62 2.45 3.19
N VAL A 7 -3.38 1.39 2.94
CA VAL A 7 -3.97 0.56 3.98
C VAL A 7 -3.12 -0.69 4.14
N VAL A 8 -2.42 -0.81 5.26
CA VAL A 8 -1.50 -1.91 5.54
C VAL A 8 -2.24 -3.02 6.30
N CYS A 9 -2.26 -4.22 5.73
CA CYS A 9 -3.07 -5.33 6.21
C CYS A 9 -2.24 -6.55 6.62
N LYS A 10 -2.63 -7.16 7.74
CA LYS A 10 -2.15 -8.46 8.20
C LYS A 10 -2.73 -9.61 7.37
N PRO A 11 -2.18 -10.83 7.49
CA PRO A 11 -2.69 -12.01 6.78
C PRO A 11 -4.16 -12.35 7.08
N ASP A 12 -4.66 -11.95 8.25
CA ASP A 12 -6.06 -12.13 8.67
C ASP A 12 -7.02 -11.08 8.07
N GLY A 13 -6.51 -10.15 7.25
CA GLY A 13 -7.27 -9.05 6.67
C GLY A 13 -7.42 -7.84 7.57
N THR A 14 -6.91 -7.86 8.79
CA THR A 14 -6.99 -6.72 9.71
C THR A 14 -6.01 -5.62 9.28
N SER A 15 -6.51 -4.39 9.15
CA SER A 15 -5.65 -3.22 8.91
C SER A 15 -4.86 -2.86 10.18
N THR A 16 -3.56 -2.73 10.05
CA THR A 16 -2.65 -2.33 11.14
C THR A 16 -2.19 -0.89 11.08
N SER A 17 -2.23 -0.28 9.89
CA SER A 17 -1.78 1.08 9.69
C SER A 17 -2.46 1.68 8.47
N LEU A 18 -2.60 3.00 8.49
CA LEU A 18 -3.16 3.80 7.42
C LEU A 18 -2.29 5.04 7.26
N ASP A 19 -1.76 5.25 6.06
CA ASP A 19 -0.93 6.40 5.71
C ASP A 19 -1.57 7.17 4.55
N VAL A 20 -1.63 8.49 4.62
CA VAL A 20 -2.27 9.34 3.62
C VAL A 20 -1.23 10.31 3.08
N VAL A 21 -0.95 10.21 1.78
CA VAL A 21 0.15 10.93 1.15
C VAL A 21 -0.29 11.54 -0.17
N GLU A 22 0.09 12.79 -0.41
CA GLU A 22 -0.07 13.42 -1.71
C GLU A 22 1.08 13.02 -2.65
N LEU A 23 0.74 12.43 -3.79
CA LEU A 23 1.72 11.97 -4.79
C LEU A 23 1.36 12.48 -6.19
N SER A 24 2.34 12.43 -7.09
CA SER A 24 2.20 12.92 -8.46
C SER A 24 1.26 12.07 -9.30
N ASP A 25 1.35 10.74 -9.17
CA ASP A 25 0.66 9.76 -10.01
C ASP A 25 0.63 8.35 -9.37
N ASP A 26 -0.13 7.45 -9.99
CA ASP A 26 -0.34 6.07 -9.56
C ASP A 26 0.97 5.25 -9.56
N HIS A 27 1.90 5.55 -10.46
CA HIS A 27 3.16 4.81 -10.57
C HIS A 27 4.04 5.07 -9.34
N VAL A 28 4.13 6.33 -8.91
CA VAL A 28 4.82 6.70 -7.67
C VAL A 28 4.14 6.05 -6.46
N ALA A 29 2.80 5.99 -6.44
CA ALA A 29 2.05 5.35 -5.37
C ALA A 29 2.33 3.84 -5.30
N ALA A 30 2.36 3.14 -6.44
CA ALA A 30 2.68 1.72 -6.52
C ALA A 30 4.13 1.42 -6.06
N GLN A 31 5.11 2.24 -6.44
CA GLN A 31 6.49 2.08 -5.96
C GLN A 31 6.57 2.24 -4.43
N ARG A 32 5.88 3.24 -3.88
CA ARG A 32 5.85 3.51 -2.44
C ARG A 32 5.16 2.37 -1.66
N ALA A 33 4.16 1.71 -2.24
CA ALA A 33 3.48 0.58 -1.63
C ALA A 33 4.46 -0.54 -1.22
N GLY A 34 5.41 -0.89 -2.09
CA GLY A 34 6.45 -1.87 -1.77
C GLY A 34 7.31 -1.47 -0.58
N ALA A 35 7.73 -0.19 -0.53
CA ALA A 35 8.52 0.33 0.59
C ALA A 35 7.74 0.38 1.91
N VAL A 36 6.46 0.78 1.86
CA VAL A 36 5.55 0.73 3.03
C VAL A 36 5.47 -0.71 3.54
N LEU A 37 5.24 -1.68 2.65
CA LEU A 37 5.16 -3.07 3.07
C LEU A 37 6.48 -3.60 3.66
N GLN A 38 7.64 -3.20 3.14
CA GLN A 38 8.94 -3.55 3.72
C GLN A 38 9.10 -3.03 5.16
N ASN A 39 8.62 -1.82 5.46
CA ASN A 39 8.64 -1.24 6.81
C ASN A 39 7.66 -1.93 7.78
N HIS A 40 6.66 -2.64 7.28
CA HIS A 40 5.67 -3.37 8.08
C HIS A 40 5.85 -4.89 7.97
N ALA A 41 6.91 -5.42 8.59
CA ALA A 41 7.32 -6.83 8.48
C ALA A 41 6.23 -7.86 8.82
N SER A 42 5.33 -7.55 9.76
CA SER A 42 4.21 -8.42 10.17
C SER A 42 3.00 -8.35 9.23
N SER A 43 3.03 -7.48 8.23
CA SER A 43 1.94 -7.28 7.28
C SER A 43 2.14 -8.10 6.02
N SER A 44 1.03 -8.57 5.47
CA SER A 44 0.99 -9.43 4.29
C SER A 44 0.84 -8.66 2.99
N HIS A 45 0.11 -7.55 3.03
CA HIS A 45 -0.14 -6.71 1.87
C HIS A 45 -0.42 -5.27 2.27
N VAL A 46 -0.33 -4.38 1.29
CA VAL A 46 -0.81 -3.01 1.38
C VAL A 46 -1.67 -2.73 0.15
N THR A 47 -2.83 -2.13 0.38
CA THR A 47 -3.72 -1.67 -0.70
C THR A 47 -3.67 -0.16 -0.76
N VAL A 48 -3.45 0.35 -1.96
CA VAL A 48 -3.36 1.78 -2.25
C VAL A 48 -4.65 2.24 -2.90
N TRP A 49 -5.26 3.26 -2.32
CA TRP A 49 -6.48 3.88 -2.79
C TRP A 49 -6.24 5.33 -3.19
N GLN A 50 -6.96 5.81 -4.18
CA GLN A 50 -7.11 7.21 -4.53
C GLN A 50 -8.59 7.53 -4.45
N GLU A 51 -9.03 8.25 -3.41
CA GLU A 51 -10.46 8.42 -3.10
C GLU A 51 -11.14 7.04 -3.01
N ASP A 52 -12.12 6.74 -3.87
CA ASP A 52 -12.84 5.46 -3.93
C ASP A 52 -12.25 4.44 -4.92
N ARG A 53 -11.13 4.77 -5.56
CA ARG A 53 -10.48 3.94 -6.58
C ARG A 53 -9.31 3.14 -5.98
N GLU A 54 -9.38 1.81 -6.07
CA GLU A 54 -8.20 0.97 -5.80
C GLU A 54 -7.17 1.19 -6.93
N VAL A 55 -5.98 1.66 -6.55
CA VAL A 55 -4.87 1.90 -7.48
C VAL A 55 -4.06 0.63 -7.66
N CYS A 56 -3.67 -0.02 -6.56
CA CYS A 56 -2.99 -1.31 -6.57
C CYS A 56 -3.01 -2.00 -5.21
N THR A 57 -2.74 -3.31 -5.20
CA THR A 57 -2.46 -4.08 -3.99
C THR A 57 -1.08 -4.74 -4.11
N ALA A 58 -0.14 -4.33 -3.27
CA ALA A 58 1.18 -4.94 -3.18
C ALA A 58 1.18 -6.04 -2.11
N ARG A 59 1.57 -7.27 -2.49
CA ARG A 59 1.63 -8.43 -1.58
C ARG A 59 3.08 -8.84 -1.33
N ARG A 60 3.39 -9.27 -0.11
CA ARG A 60 4.75 -9.65 0.30
C ARG A 60 5.27 -10.85 -0.50
N GLU A 61 4.40 -11.82 -0.79
CA GLU A 61 4.73 -13.01 -1.58
C GLU A 61 5.24 -12.65 -2.98
N ALA A 62 4.73 -11.56 -3.57
CA ALA A 62 5.13 -11.08 -4.89
C ALA A 62 6.42 -10.23 -4.87
N LEU A 63 6.88 -9.77 -3.69
CA LEU A 63 8.12 -8.99 -3.54
C LEU A 63 9.36 -9.86 -3.31
N ALA A 64 9.17 -11.15 -3.00
CA ALA A 64 10.24 -12.10 -2.68
C ALA A 64 10.70 -12.93 -3.90
N SER A 65 10.19 -12.63 -5.10
CA SER A 65 10.51 -13.31 -6.37
C SER A 65 11.50 -12.52 -7.22
#